data_AF-A0A1B7LYS8-F1
#
_entry.id   AF-A0A1B7LYS8-F1
#
_cell.length_a   1.000
_cell.length_b   1.000
_cell.length_c   1.000
_cell.angle_alpha   90.00
_cell.angle_beta   90.00
_cell.angle_gamma   90.00
#
_symmetry.space_group_name_H-M   'P 1'
#
loop_
_entity.id
_entity.type
_entity.pdbx_description
1 polymer ?
#
loop_
_entity_poly.entity_id
_entity_poly.type
_entity_poly.pdbx_seq_one_letter_code
_entity_poly.pdbx_strand_id
1 'polypeptide(L)'
;MLMRTDPFREIDRLTQQLLGTTGTRSRPTMMLMDAWREGDTFHVEFDLPGVDPSSIDLDVERNVVTVTAHRAPLPDDVERLSAERPRGEFSRQLVLGENVDTDNIKATYVDGVLALEIPVAESAKPRKIEIERGGDTRSITS
;
A
#
# COMPACT_ATOMS: atom_id res chain seq x y z
N MET A 1 -31.10 -19.15 15.32
CA MET A 1 -29.69 -18.87 15.66
C MET A 1 -29.21 -17.78 14.74
N LEU A 2 -29.34 -16.52 15.17
CA LEU A 2 -28.93 -15.34 14.39
C LEU A 2 -27.47 -15.04 14.74
N MET A 3 -26.56 -15.22 13.80
CA MET A 3 -25.18 -14.77 13.94
C MET A 3 -25.19 -13.24 13.92
N ARG A 4 -25.03 -12.63 15.11
CA ARG A 4 -24.68 -11.22 15.24
C ARG A 4 -23.24 -11.06 14.75
N THR A 5 -23.08 -10.57 13.53
CA THR A 5 -21.83 -9.96 13.07
C THR A 5 -21.67 -8.66 13.83
N ASP A 6 -20.79 -8.66 14.83
CA ASP A 6 -20.52 -7.49 15.67
C ASP A 6 -19.52 -6.57 14.93
N PRO A 7 -19.97 -5.39 14.44
CA PRO A 7 -19.20 -4.52 13.56
C PRO A 7 -17.99 -3.86 14.25
N PHE A 8 -17.82 -4.07 15.55
CA PHE A 8 -16.77 -3.47 16.36
C PHE A 8 -15.51 -4.34 16.49
N ARG A 9 -15.53 -5.60 16.02
CA ARG A 9 -14.35 -6.49 16.07
C ARG A 9 -13.20 -6.06 15.15
N GLU A 10 -13.49 -5.34 14.07
CA GLU A 10 -12.46 -4.78 13.19
C GLU A 10 -11.74 -3.60 13.85
N ILE A 11 -12.47 -2.80 14.63
CA ILE A 11 -11.91 -1.68 15.41
C ILE A 11 -10.99 -2.21 16.51
N ASP A 12 -11.33 -3.33 17.17
CA ASP A 12 -10.44 -3.94 18.17
C ASP A 12 -9.11 -4.44 17.58
N ARG A 13 -9.09 -4.97 16.35
CA ARG A 13 -7.84 -5.36 15.68
C ARG A 13 -7.00 -4.15 15.27
N LEU A 14 -7.63 -3.10 14.74
CA LEU A 14 -6.96 -1.84 14.40
C LEU A 14 -6.39 -1.18 15.68
N THR A 15 -7.12 -1.23 16.78
CA THR A 15 -6.73 -0.66 18.07
C THR A 15 -5.57 -1.46 18.70
N GLN A 16 -5.55 -2.79 18.55
CA GLN A 16 -4.42 -3.63 18.98
C GLN A 16 -3.14 -3.37 18.17
N GLN A 17 -3.25 -2.97 16.91
CA GLN A 17 -2.11 -2.56 16.09
C GLN A 17 -1.59 -1.15 16.43
N LEU A 18 -2.46 -0.27 16.96
CA LEU A 18 -2.10 1.09 17.36
C LEU A 18 -1.64 1.23 18.83
N LEU A 19 -2.08 0.35 19.73
CA LEU A 19 -1.75 0.40 21.17
C LEU A 19 -0.87 -0.76 21.67
N GLY A 20 -0.49 -1.71 20.81
CA GLY A 20 0.22 -2.95 21.15
C GLY A 20 1.76 -2.88 21.24
N THR A 21 2.38 -1.72 21.47
CA THR A 21 3.85 -1.65 21.69
C THR A 21 4.22 -0.94 22.98
N THR A 22 3.90 -1.58 24.11
CA THR A 22 4.54 -1.32 25.40
C THR A 22 5.99 -1.82 25.32
N GLY A 23 6.94 -0.93 25.01
CA GLY A 23 8.38 -1.20 25.07
C GLY A 23 9.20 -0.65 23.90
N THR A 24 9.73 0.57 24.06
CA THR A 24 10.93 1.13 23.39
C THR A 24 11.14 0.96 21.87
N ARG A 25 10.10 0.81 21.03
CA ARG A 25 10.29 0.89 19.57
C ARG A 25 10.05 2.31 19.07
N SER A 26 11.10 2.85 18.45
CA SER A 26 11.10 4.04 17.61
C SER A 26 9.76 4.21 16.91
N ARG A 27 9.08 5.34 17.11
CA ARG A 27 7.95 5.70 16.24
C ARG A 27 8.57 5.82 14.84
N PRO A 28 8.26 4.91 13.88
CA PRO A 28 8.86 5.00 12.55
C PRO A 28 8.58 6.39 12.01
N THR A 29 9.64 7.07 11.59
CA THR A 29 9.54 8.48 11.24
C THR A 29 8.62 8.62 10.03
N MET A 30 7.74 9.64 10.03
CA MET A 30 6.70 9.77 9.01
C MET A 30 7.31 9.93 7.62
N MET A 31 7.23 8.88 6.81
CA MET A 31 7.50 8.90 5.36
C MET A 31 6.27 9.50 4.70
N LEU A 32 6.31 10.77 4.27
CA LEU A 32 5.17 11.43 3.62
C LEU A 32 4.84 10.71 2.31
N MET A 33 3.55 10.69 1.95
CA MET A 33 3.08 9.90 0.83
C MET A 33 1.82 10.52 0.24
N ASP A 34 1.78 10.55 -1.09
CA ASP A 34 0.59 10.81 -1.89
C ASP A 34 0.24 9.56 -2.69
N ALA A 35 -1.05 9.36 -2.92
CA ALA A 35 -1.55 8.24 -3.71
C ALA A 35 -2.77 8.64 -4.51
N TRP A 36 -2.81 8.26 -5.78
CA TRP A 36 -3.92 8.55 -6.67
C TRP A 36 -4.10 7.45 -7.71
N ARG A 37 -5.20 7.52 -8.46
CA ARG A 37 -5.48 6.61 -9.56
C ARG A 37 -5.64 7.40 -10.85
N GLU A 38 -4.95 6.97 -11.89
CA GLU A 38 -5.09 7.47 -13.24
C GLU A 38 -5.51 6.30 -14.15
N GLY A 39 -6.78 6.28 -14.56
CA GLY A 39 -7.34 5.20 -15.38
C GLY A 39 -7.20 3.81 -14.73
N ASP A 40 -6.36 2.97 -15.33
CA ASP A 40 -6.06 1.60 -14.88
C ASP A 40 -4.69 1.48 -14.19
N THR A 41 -4.16 2.59 -13.66
CA THR A 41 -2.91 2.60 -12.90
C THR A 41 -3.09 3.32 -11.58
N PHE A 42 -2.59 2.71 -10.52
CA PHE A 42 -2.52 3.29 -9.18
C PHE A 42 -1.09 3.80 -8.95
N HIS A 43 -0.97 5.05 -8.55
CA HIS A 43 0.28 5.73 -8.33
C HIS A 43 0.46 6.01 -6.85
N VAL A 44 1.66 5.81 -6.34
CA VAL A 44 2.04 6.11 -4.97
C VAL A 44 3.41 6.76 -4.97
N GLU A 45 3.54 7.91 -4.33
CA GLU A 45 4.82 8.60 -4.18
C GLU A 45 5.18 8.70 -2.70
N PHE A 46 6.45 8.50 -2.37
CA PHE A 46 6.99 8.64 -1.01
C PHE A 46 8.15 9.62 -0.99
N ASP A 47 8.10 10.57 -0.05
CA ASP A 47 9.21 11.50 0.19
C ASP A 47 10.31 10.84 1.00
N LEU A 48 11.45 10.59 0.34
CA LEU A 48 12.64 9.96 0.90
C LEU A 48 13.94 10.76 0.61
N PRO A 49 13.98 12.10 0.79
CA PRO A 49 15.12 12.89 0.36
C PRO A 49 16.43 12.52 1.08
N GLY A 50 17.49 12.24 0.32
CA GLY A 50 18.80 11.88 0.88
C GLY A 50 18.85 10.49 1.52
N VAL A 51 17.92 9.60 1.16
CA VAL A 51 18.05 8.15 1.35
C VAL A 51 18.94 7.58 0.24
N ASP A 52 19.79 6.62 0.60
CA ASP A 52 20.55 5.82 -0.35
C ASP A 52 19.60 4.85 -1.05
N PRO A 53 19.48 4.86 -2.40
CA PRO A 53 18.59 3.96 -3.13
C PRO A 53 18.82 2.47 -2.80
N SER A 54 20.06 2.08 -2.50
CA SER A 54 20.41 0.70 -2.14
C SER A 54 19.88 0.26 -0.77
N SER A 55 19.45 1.21 0.06
CA SER A 55 18.83 0.95 1.36
C SER A 55 17.30 0.93 1.32
N ILE A 56 16.71 1.18 0.14
CA ILE A 56 15.26 1.11 -0.06
C ILE A 56 14.90 -0.35 -0.33
N ASP A 57 14.04 -0.88 0.53
CA ASP A 57 13.49 -2.22 0.42
C ASP A 57 11.98 -2.13 0.17
N LEU A 58 11.52 -2.90 -0.81
CA LEU A 58 10.11 -2.98 -1.21
C LEU A 58 9.69 -4.44 -1.14
N ASP A 59 8.87 -4.74 -0.13
CA ASP A 59 8.31 -6.06 0.07
C ASP A 59 6.82 -6.05 -0.25
N VAL A 60 6.33 -7.11 -0.90
CA VAL A 60 4.94 -7.25 -1.28
C VAL A 60 4.43 -8.59 -0.80
N GLU A 61 3.60 -8.56 0.24
CA GLU A 61 2.95 -9.76 0.78
C GLU A 61 1.44 -9.67 0.53
N ARG A 62 0.95 -10.54 -0.37
CA ARG A 62 -0.46 -10.57 -0.82
C ARG A 62 -0.87 -9.25 -1.46
N ASN A 63 -1.53 -8.38 -0.71
CA ASN A 63 -1.99 -7.06 -1.13
C ASN A 63 -1.40 -5.94 -0.25
N VAL A 64 -0.36 -6.22 0.52
CA VAL A 64 0.30 -5.23 1.38
C VAL A 64 1.69 -4.94 0.82
N VAL A 65 1.94 -3.68 0.49
CA VAL A 65 3.27 -3.18 0.12
C VAL A 65 3.91 -2.58 1.37
N THR A 66 5.08 -3.09 1.74
CA THR A 66 5.91 -2.54 2.80
C THR A 66 7.11 -1.84 2.18
N VAL A 67 7.23 -0.55 2.45
CA VAL A 67 8.39 0.27 2.05
C VAL A 67 9.25 0.49 3.28
N THR A 68 10.51 0.08 3.21
CA THR A 68 11.51 0.35 4.25
C THR A 68 12.66 1.13 3.62
N ALA A 69 13.18 2.11 4.34
CA ALA A 69 14.27 2.96 3.86
C ALA A 69 15.14 3.42 5.03
N HIS A 70 16.44 3.64 4.79
CA HIS A 70 17.36 4.10 5.81
C HIS A 70 18.08 5.39 5.40
N ARG A 71 18.01 6.41 6.25
CA ARG A 71 18.83 7.62 6.12
C ARG A 71 19.92 7.59 7.18
N ALA A 72 21.18 7.63 6.74
CA ALA A 72 22.34 7.58 7.62
C ALA A 72 22.27 8.60 8.77
N PRO A 73 22.72 8.22 9.98
CA PRO A 73 22.84 9.15 11.10
C PRO A 73 23.87 10.25 10.79
N LEU A 74 23.87 11.30 11.61
CA LEU A 74 25.01 12.24 11.62
C LEU A 74 26.23 11.52 12.22
N PRO A 75 27.47 11.93 11.86
CA PRO A 75 28.67 11.47 12.57
C PRO A 75 28.56 11.73 14.08
N ASP A 76 29.26 10.93 14.88
CA ASP A 76 29.21 11.03 16.35
C ASP A 76 30.09 12.16 16.90
N ASP A 77 31.05 12.64 16.13
CA ASP A 77 32.09 13.60 16.50
C ASP A 77 31.78 15.04 16.06
N VAL A 78 30.52 15.37 15.79
CA VAL A 78 30.09 16.72 15.36
C VAL A 78 29.20 17.40 16.39
N GLU A 79 29.40 18.71 16.57
CA GLU A 79 28.48 19.56 17.32
C GLU A 79 27.19 19.79 16.52
N ARG A 80 26.05 19.38 17.09
CA ARG A 80 24.74 19.55 16.45
C ARG A 80 24.17 20.91 16.80
N LEU A 81 24.27 21.86 15.87
CA LEU A 81 23.64 23.18 16.02
C LEU A 81 22.13 23.15 15.79
N SER A 82 21.66 22.38 14.79
CA SER A 82 20.25 22.05 14.56
C SER A 82 20.13 20.68 13.88
N ALA A 83 19.09 19.91 14.23
CA ALA A 83 18.85 18.55 13.74
C ALA A 83 17.35 18.28 13.56
N GLU A 84 16.72 19.02 12.64
CA GLU A 84 15.27 18.91 12.36
C GLU A 84 14.94 17.80 11.35
N ARG A 85 15.92 17.40 10.53
CA ARG A 85 15.73 16.36 9.52
C ARG A 85 15.66 14.99 10.20
N PRO A 86 14.59 14.20 9.97
CA PRO A 86 14.52 12.85 10.50
C PRO A 86 15.61 11.96 9.90
N ARG A 87 16.14 11.03 10.70
CA ARG A 87 17.22 10.09 10.31
C ARG A 87 16.95 8.72 10.93
N GLY A 88 17.66 7.71 10.44
CA GLY A 88 17.45 6.32 10.80
C GLY A 88 16.47 5.64 9.84
N GLU A 89 15.73 4.69 10.38
CA GLU A 89 14.82 3.84 9.62
C GLU A 89 13.45 4.50 9.43
N PHE A 90 12.96 4.45 8.20
CA PHE A 90 11.61 4.80 7.79
C PHE A 90 10.94 3.51 7.34
N SER A 91 9.73 3.25 7.82
CA SER A 91 8.93 2.12 7.36
C SER A 91 7.49 2.55 7.21
N ARG A 92 6.87 2.18 6.08
CA ARG A 92 5.47 2.46 5.80
C ARG A 92 4.83 1.27 5.11
N GLN A 93 3.64 0.90 5.57
CA GLN A 93 2.84 -0.15 4.97
C GLN A 93 1.62 0.45 4.28
N LEU A 94 1.33 -0.07 3.09
CA LEU A 94 0.18 0.31 2.28
C LEU A 94 -0.61 -0.95 1.94
N VAL A 95 -1.87 -1.00 2.38
CA VAL A 95 -2.80 -2.05 1.97
C VAL A 95 -3.44 -1.64 0.66
N LEU A 96 -3.14 -2.38 -0.40
CA LEU A 96 -3.75 -2.24 -1.71
C LEU A 96 -5.10 -2.95 -1.77
N GLY A 97 -5.99 -2.48 -2.63
CA GLY A 97 -7.25 -3.19 -2.93
C GLY A 97 -6.99 -4.49 -3.70
N GLU A 98 -7.95 -5.41 -3.70
CA GLU A 98 -7.83 -6.72 -4.39
C GLU A 98 -7.78 -6.63 -5.92
N ASN A 99 -7.94 -5.42 -6.49
CA ASN A 99 -8.08 -5.17 -7.91
C ASN A 99 -6.77 -4.71 -8.58
N VAL A 100 -5.63 -4.88 -7.93
CA VAL A 100 -4.34 -4.44 -8.47
C VAL A 100 -3.45 -5.63 -8.82
N ASP A 101 -2.61 -5.43 -9.81
CA ASP A 101 -1.60 -6.38 -10.25
C ASP A 101 -0.28 -6.10 -9.51
N THR A 102 -0.09 -6.82 -8.41
CA THR A 102 1.11 -6.72 -7.58
C THR A 102 2.34 -7.35 -8.22
N ASP A 103 2.18 -8.20 -9.23
CA ASP A 103 3.30 -8.87 -9.91
C ASP A 103 4.00 -7.94 -10.90
N ASN A 104 3.30 -6.87 -11.33
CA ASN A 104 3.77 -5.91 -12.33
C ASN A 104 3.99 -4.50 -11.76
N ILE A 105 4.34 -4.39 -10.48
CA ILE A 105 4.70 -3.12 -9.84
C ILE A 105 6.00 -2.59 -10.45
N LYS A 106 6.01 -1.31 -10.83
CA LYS A 106 7.23 -0.58 -11.18
C LYS A 106 7.58 0.39 -10.07
N ALA A 107 8.87 0.44 -9.72
CA ALA A 107 9.40 1.39 -8.76
C ALA A 107 10.48 2.24 -9.41
N THR A 108 10.43 3.54 -9.18
CA THR A 108 11.46 4.49 -9.62
C THR A 108 11.81 5.42 -8.47
N TYR A 109 13.09 5.82 -8.38
CA TYR A 109 13.55 6.75 -7.36
C TYR A 109 14.34 7.87 -8.01
N VAL A 110 13.80 9.09 -7.96
CA VAL A 110 14.34 10.27 -8.62
C VAL A 110 14.23 11.45 -7.67
N ASP A 111 15.30 12.22 -7.52
CA ASP A 111 15.34 13.47 -6.75
C ASP A 111 14.82 13.37 -5.30
N GLY A 112 14.93 12.18 -4.69
CA GLY A 112 14.48 11.95 -3.32
C GLY A 112 13.02 11.51 -3.19
N VAL A 113 12.34 11.22 -4.30
CA VAL A 113 10.97 10.70 -4.32
C VAL A 113 11.00 9.27 -4.85
N LEU A 114 10.39 8.34 -4.10
CA LEU A 114 10.14 6.97 -4.55
C LEU A 114 8.72 6.89 -5.13
N ALA A 115 8.61 6.66 -6.43
CA ALA A 115 7.34 6.51 -7.13
C ALA A 115 7.09 5.03 -7.46
N LEU A 116 5.90 4.54 -7.08
CA LEU A 116 5.37 3.23 -7.42
C LEU A 116 4.23 3.38 -8.42
N GLU A 117 4.30 2.63 -9.51
CA GLU A 117 3.21 2.46 -10.48
C GLU A 117 2.69 1.02 -10.39
N ILE A 118 1.41 0.89 -10.08
CA ILE A 118 0.77 -0.40 -9.82
C ILE A 118 -0.40 -0.55 -10.79
N PRO A 119 -0.31 -1.40 -11.81
CA PRO A 119 -1.42 -1.63 -12.74
C PRO A 119 -2.64 -2.22 -12.04
N VAL A 120 -3.83 -1.95 -12.58
CA VAL A 120 -5.07 -2.62 -12.18
C VAL A 120 -5.09 -4.01 -12.81
N ALA A 121 -5.44 -5.03 -12.02
CA ALA A 121 -5.51 -6.40 -12.49
C ALA A 121 -6.53 -6.54 -13.64
N GLU A 122 -6.16 -7.25 -14.71
CA GLU A 122 -7.05 -7.49 -15.85
C GLU A 122 -8.37 -8.16 -15.43
N SER A 123 -8.31 -9.03 -14.41
CA SER A 123 -9.49 -9.71 -13.84
C SER A 123 -10.48 -8.76 -13.16
N ALA A 124 -10.00 -7.60 -12.70
CA ALA A 124 -10.81 -6.58 -12.04
C ALA A 124 -11.45 -5.60 -13.03
N LYS A 125 -11.10 -5.66 -14.33
CA LYS A 125 -11.74 -4.84 -15.35
C LYS A 125 -13.20 -5.28 -15.54
N PRO A 126 -14.15 -4.32 -15.69
CA PRO A 126 -15.56 -4.64 -15.84
C PRO A 126 -15.79 -5.50 -17.08
N ARG A 127 -16.29 -6.72 -16.88
CA ARG A 127 -16.68 -7.63 -17.98
C ARG A 127 -18.12 -7.35 -18.38
N LYS A 128 -18.36 -7.11 -19.67
CA LYS A 128 -19.70 -7.01 -20.23
C LYS A 128 -20.33 -8.40 -20.25
N ILE A 129 -21.44 -8.58 -19.56
CA ILE A 129 -22.22 -9.83 -19.61
C ILE A 129 -23.26 -9.66 -20.70
N GLU A 130 -23.20 -10.50 -21.73
CA GLU A 130 -24.28 -10.59 -22.72
C GLU A 130 -25.44 -11.41 -22.16
N ILE A 131 -26.65 -10.86 -22.24
CA ILE A 131 -27.87 -11.56 -21.82
C ILE A 131 -28.37 -12.36 -23.02
N GLU A 132 -28.24 -13.69 -22.95
CA GLU A 132 -28.88 -14.57 -23.93
C GLU A 132 -30.39 -14.62 -23.70
N ARG A 133 -31.15 -14.45 -24.78
CA ARG A 133 -32.61 -14.56 -24.75
C ARG A 133 -32.96 -16.05 -24.68
N GLY A 134 -33.47 -16.49 -23.52
CA GLY A 134 -33.99 -17.84 -23.35
C GLY A 134 -35.03 -18.16 -24.43
N GLY A 135 -34.75 -19.21 -25.22
CA GLY A 135 -35.55 -19.63 -26.35
C GLY A 135 -36.98 -19.97 -25.94
N ASP A 136 -37.91 -19.41 -26.69
CA ASP A 136 -39.36 -19.60 -26.62
C ASP A 136 -39.69 -21.06 -26.97
N THR A 137 -39.91 -21.92 -25.98
CA THR A 137 -40.47 -23.26 -26.21
C THR A 137 -41.96 -23.11 -26.52
N ARG A 138 -42.29 -22.72 -27.75
CA ARG A 138 -43.63 -22.89 -28.32
C ARG A 138 -43.59 -23.24 -29.81
N SER A 139 -43.86 -24.51 -30.10
CA SER A 139 -44.71 -24.96 -31.22
C SER A 139 -45.03 -26.45 -31.02
N ILE A 140 -46.23 -26.83 -30.54
CA ILE A 140 -47.47 -27.19 -31.27
C ILE A 140 -47.24 -28.51 -32.05
N THR A 141 -48.06 -29.58 -31.92
CA THR A 141 -49.35 -29.73 -32.62
C THR A 141 -50.01 -31.08 -32.31
N SER A 142 -51.35 -31.04 -32.21
CA SER A 142 -52.42 -32.04 -32.43
C SER A 142 -52.47 -33.35 -31.67
#